data_AF-A0A2V3PK28-F1
#
_entry.id   AF-A0A2V3PK28-F1
#
_cell.length_a   1.000
_cell.length_b   1.000
_cell.length_c   1.000
_cell.angle_alpha   90.00
_cell.angle_beta   90.00
_cell.angle_gamma   90.00
#
_symmetry.space_group_name_H-M   'P 1'
#
loop_
_entity.id
_entity.type
_entity.pdbx_description
1 polymer ?
#
loop_
_entity_poly.entity_id
_entity_poly.type
_entity_poly.pdbx_seq_one_letter_code
_entity_poly.pdbx_strand_id
1 'polypeptide(L)'
;MENIHQDKYKAYSEQITLGRLAINASLQTVKSVFLSREQYEILYSYKDKKETSLEIRFDSSTLVCLFDGNNMCEGVYLFLDDVVDITHCIEYCNNTYSCDAVLQGWVVNNCLIRLNTDNKECGLLILPIKKDRGS
;
A
#
# COMPACT_ATOMS: atom_id res chain seq x y z
N MET A 1 -13.27 -14.09 -21.00
CA MET A 1 -12.13 -14.41 -20.11
C MET A 1 -11.06 -13.31 -20.16
N GLU A 2 -10.69 -12.78 -21.32
CA GLU A 2 -9.73 -11.63 -21.42
C GLU A 2 -10.15 -10.37 -20.63
N ASN A 3 -11.45 -10.06 -20.58
CA ASN A 3 -11.94 -8.84 -19.93
C ASN A 3 -11.70 -8.80 -18.40
N ILE A 4 -11.78 -9.96 -17.73
CA ILE A 4 -11.65 -10.04 -16.26
C ILE A 4 -10.22 -9.74 -15.80
N HIS A 5 -9.21 -10.22 -16.56
CA HIS A 5 -7.82 -9.94 -16.23
C HIS A 5 -7.48 -8.46 -16.45
N GLN A 6 -8.03 -7.84 -17.49
CA GLN A 6 -7.80 -6.43 -17.77
C GLN A 6 -8.43 -5.51 -16.72
N ASP A 7 -9.64 -5.84 -16.25
CA ASP A 7 -10.30 -5.11 -15.17
C ASP A 7 -9.53 -5.23 -13.83
N LYS A 8 -9.02 -6.43 -13.51
CA LYS A 8 -8.18 -6.64 -12.32
C LYS A 8 -6.86 -5.86 -12.39
N TYR A 9 -6.20 -5.85 -13.55
CA TYR A 9 -4.96 -5.10 -13.74
C TYR A 9 -5.17 -3.60 -13.55
N LYS A 10 -6.31 -3.08 -14.03
CA LYS A 10 -6.70 -1.69 -13.80
C LYS A 10 -6.90 -1.42 -12.30
N ALA A 11 -7.58 -2.32 -11.58
CA ALA A 11 -7.79 -2.19 -10.14
C ALA A 11 -6.45 -2.20 -9.38
N TYR A 12 -5.54 -3.14 -9.67
CA TYR A 12 -4.21 -3.20 -9.04
C TYR A 12 -3.40 -1.93 -9.33
N SER A 13 -3.42 -1.45 -10.57
CA SER A 13 -2.75 -0.21 -10.97
C SER A 13 -3.25 0.99 -10.17
N GLU A 14 -4.58 1.13 -10.04
CA GLU A 14 -5.21 2.20 -9.26
C GLU A 14 -4.83 2.09 -7.78
N GLN A 15 -5.02 0.92 -7.16
CA GLN A 15 -4.77 0.69 -5.73
C GLN A 15 -3.30 0.94 -5.36
N ILE A 16 -2.35 0.42 -6.16
CA ILE A 16 -0.92 0.65 -5.95
C ILE A 16 -0.58 2.13 -6.14
N THR A 17 -1.14 2.79 -7.15
CA THR A 17 -0.89 4.21 -7.40
C THR A 17 -1.39 5.06 -6.23
N LEU A 18 -2.61 4.79 -5.75
CA LEU A 18 -3.20 5.50 -4.63
C LEU A 18 -2.45 5.23 -3.31
N GLY A 19 -2.03 3.99 -3.06
CA GLY A 19 -1.19 3.66 -1.91
C GLY A 19 0.15 4.39 -1.92
N ARG A 20 0.75 4.55 -3.10
CA ARG A 20 1.99 5.33 -3.25
C ARG A 20 1.78 6.83 -3.04
N LEU A 21 0.65 7.39 -3.46
CA LEU A 21 0.30 8.79 -3.21
C LEU A 21 0.09 9.07 -1.71
N ALA A 22 -0.28 8.06 -0.93
CA ALA A 22 -0.36 8.21 0.51
C ALA A 22 1.02 8.30 1.18
N ILE A 23 2.07 7.68 0.63
CA ILE A 23 3.43 7.70 1.21
C ILE A 23 3.94 9.13 1.37
N ASN A 24 4.40 9.48 2.58
CA ASN A 24 4.81 10.82 3.00
C ASN A 24 3.70 11.89 2.90
N ALA A 25 2.44 11.52 2.75
CA ALA A 25 1.31 12.45 2.87
C ALA A 25 0.80 12.50 4.32
N SER A 26 0.22 13.65 4.70
CA SER A 26 -0.42 13.79 6.01
C SER A 26 -1.72 12.99 6.08
N LEU A 27 -2.15 12.56 7.27
CA LEU A 27 -3.44 11.91 7.49
C LEU A 27 -4.62 12.66 6.84
N GLN A 28 -4.65 13.98 6.95
CA GLN A 28 -5.71 14.80 6.35
C GLN A 28 -5.66 14.80 4.82
N THR A 29 -4.46 14.81 4.25
CA THR A 29 -4.26 14.68 2.80
C THR A 29 -4.73 13.32 2.32
N VAL A 30 -4.37 12.23 3.02
CA VAL A 30 -4.82 10.88 2.68
C VAL A 30 -6.34 10.81 2.74
N LYS A 31 -6.98 11.25 3.83
CA LYS A 31 -8.45 11.29 3.94
C LYS A 31 -9.11 12.05 2.78
N SER A 32 -8.50 13.16 2.36
CA SER A 32 -8.96 13.99 1.25
C SER A 32 -8.89 13.28 -0.11
N VAL A 33 -7.81 12.52 -0.35
CA VAL A 33 -7.64 11.70 -1.57
C VAL A 33 -8.72 10.61 -1.65
N PHE A 34 -9.15 10.06 -0.51
CA PHE A 34 -10.09 8.95 -0.43
C PHE A 34 -11.52 9.34 0.00
N LEU A 35 -11.92 10.61 -0.10
CA LEU A 35 -13.20 11.12 0.42
C LEU A 35 -14.44 10.36 -0.08
N SER A 36 -14.39 9.79 -1.29
CA SER A 36 -15.49 9.04 -1.88
C SER A 36 -15.53 7.56 -1.47
N ARG A 37 -14.59 7.10 -0.65
CA ARG A 37 -14.46 5.70 -0.22
C ARG A 37 -14.77 5.57 1.27
N GLU A 38 -15.24 4.38 1.66
CA GLU A 38 -15.39 4.05 3.08
C GLU A 38 -14.02 4.03 3.76
N GLN A 39 -13.95 4.65 4.94
CA GLN A 39 -12.72 4.83 5.69
C GLN A 39 -12.96 4.46 7.15
N TYR A 40 -11.98 3.80 7.76
CA TYR A 40 -11.97 3.50 9.18
C TYR A 40 -10.63 3.93 9.79
N GLU A 41 -10.67 4.88 10.71
CA GLU A 41 -9.48 5.39 11.40
C GLU A 41 -9.33 4.67 12.73
N ILE A 42 -8.14 4.14 12.96
CA ILE A 42 -7.78 3.46 14.20
C ILE A 42 -6.72 4.30 14.90
N LEU A 43 -6.98 4.63 16.17
CA LEU A 43 -6.05 5.34 17.02
C LEU A 43 -5.63 4.45 18.17
N TYR A 44 -4.37 4.04 18.18
CA TYR A 44 -3.74 3.34 19.30
C TYR A 44 -3.01 4.34 20.17
N SER A 45 -3.25 4.26 21.48
CA SER A 45 -2.54 5.06 22.49
C SER A 45 -1.93 4.13 23.52
N TYR A 46 -0.60 4.07 23.56
CA TYR A 46 0.14 3.22 24.51
C TYR A 46 1.37 3.93 25.05
N LYS A 47 1.42 4.14 26.37
CA LYS A 47 2.57 4.73 27.10
C LYS A 47 3.19 5.91 26.35
N ASP A 48 2.35 6.93 26.12
CA ASP A 48 2.66 8.19 25.43
C ASP A 48 2.92 8.11 23.92
N LYS A 49 2.95 6.91 23.33
CA LYS A 49 2.92 6.74 21.87
C LYS A 49 1.49 6.76 21.37
N LYS A 50 1.27 7.55 20.32
CA LYS A 50 0.05 7.52 19.51
C LYS A 50 0.41 7.00 18.14
N GLU A 51 -0.21 5.91 17.74
CA GLU A 51 -0.10 5.34 16.40
C GLU A 51 -1.48 5.46 15.76
N THR A 52 -1.51 6.00 14.55
CA THR A 52 -2.74 6.11 13.78
C THR A 52 -2.61 5.23 12.55
N SER A 53 -3.67 4.48 12.24
CA SER A 53 -3.83 3.88 10.92
C SER A 53 -5.16 4.29 10.31
N LEU A 54 -5.20 4.29 8.98
CA LEU A 54 -6.42 4.55 8.22
C LEU A 54 -6.63 3.40 7.24
N GLU A 55 -7.71 2.68 7.41
CA GLU A 55 -8.18 1.67 6.48
C GLU A 55 -9.11 2.31 5.45
N ILE A 56 -8.89 2.00 4.18
CA ILE A 56 -9.68 2.50 3.05
C ILE A 56 -10.17 1.29 2.25
N ARG A 57 -11.48 1.20 2.07
CA ARG A 57 -12.11 0.08 1.38
C ARG A 57 -12.20 0.30 -0.13
N PHE A 58 -11.79 -0.70 -0.88
CA PHE A 58 -12.09 -0.87 -2.31
C PHE A 58 -13.01 -2.08 -2.47
N ASP A 59 -13.59 -2.25 -3.66
CA ASP A 59 -14.53 -3.34 -3.94
C ASP A 59 -13.93 -4.73 -3.67
N SER A 60 -12.63 -4.91 -3.93
CA SER A 60 -11.93 -6.19 -3.85
C SER A 60 -10.65 -6.17 -3.00
N SER A 61 -10.44 -5.12 -2.20
CA SER A 61 -9.23 -4.96 -1.39
C SER A 61 -9.40 -3.93 -0.28
N THR A 62 -8.52 -3.97 0.71
CA THR A 62 -8.40 -2.95 1.74
C THR A 62 -6.98 -2.38 1.73
N LEU A 63 -6.89 -1.05 1.71
CA LEU A 63 -5.63 -0.33 1.80
C LEU A 63 -5.48 0.24 3.21
N VAL A 64 -4.37 -0.05 3.89
CA VAL A 64 -4.11 0.38 5.26
C VAL A 64 -2.90 1.29 5.28
N CYS A 65 -3.13 2.57 5.53
CA CYS A 65 -2.06 3.56 5.71
C CYS A 65 -1.62 3.58 7.18
N LEU A 66 -0.32 3.45 7.41
CA LEU A 66 0.30 3.59 8.73
C LEU A 66 0.90 4.98 8.88
N PHE A 67 0.62 5.66 9.99
CA PHE A 67 1.10 7.01 10.25
C PHE A 67 2.04 7.07 11.45
N ASP A 68 3.09 7.86 11.30
CA ASP A 68 4.04 8.17 12.37
C ASP A 68 3.42 9.13 13.42
N GLY A 69 4.19 9.48 14.44
CA GLY A 69 3.77 10.42 15.49
C GLY A 69 3.49 11.85 14.99
N ASN A 70 3.89 12.19 13.76
CA ASN A 70 3.60 13.46 13.10
C ASN A 70 2.40 13.37 12.15
N ASN A 71 1.66 12.25 12.15
CA ASN A 71 0.59 11.93 11.23
C ASN A 71 1.03 11.93 9.75
N MET A 72 2.28 11.56 9.48
CA MET A 72 2.82 11.37 8.13
C MET A 72 2.81 9.87 7.81
N CYS A 73 2.29 9.51 6.65
CA CYS A 73 2.20 8.11 6.27
C CYS A 73 3.60 7.54 5.94
N GLU A 74 4.02 6.54 6.69
CA GLU A 74 5.35 5.92 6.56
C GLU A 74 5.33 4.58 5.81
N GLY A 75 4.15 3.98 5.65
CA GLY A 75 3.97 2.73 4.94
C GLY A 75 2.50 2.45 4.66
N VAL A 76 2.26 1.64 3.63
CA VAL A 76 0.91 1.24 3.22
C VAL A 76 0.87 -0.26 2.98
N TYR A 77 -0.11 -0.93 3.58
CA TYR A 77 -0.48 -2.28 3.19
C TYR A 77 -1.62 -2.26 2.19
N LEU A 78 -1.58 -3.20 1.24
CA LEU A 78 -2.69 -3.52 0.36
C LEU A 78 -3.02 -5.01 0.55
N PHE A 79 -4.17 -5.26 1.16
CA PHE A 79 -4.72 -6.59 1.36
C PHE A 79 -5.79 -6.86 0.31
N LEU A 80 -5.62 -7.93 -0.45
CA LEU A 80 -6.62 -8.38 -1.42
C LEU A 80 -7.58 -9.34 -0.71
N ASP A 81 -8.87 -9.27 -1.03
CA ASP A 81 -9.86 -10.10 -0.32
C ASP A 81 -9.76 -11.58 -0.65
N ASP A 82 -9.37 -11.89 -1.90
CA ASP A 82 -9.15 -13.24 -2.37
C ASP A 82 -7.65 -13.52 -2.46
N VAL A 83 -7.22 -14.59 -1.80
CA VAL A 83 -5.82 -15.04 -1.83
C VAL A 83 -5.37 -15.40 -3.25
N VAL A 84 -6.26 -15.85 -4.12
CA VAL A 84 -5.91 -16.15 -5.53
C VAL A 84 -5.48 -14.88 -6.26
N ASP A 85 -5.99 -13.72 -5.84
CA ASP A 85 -5.65 -12.44 -6.46
C ASP A 85 -4.26 -11.94 -6.07
N ILE A 86 -3.63 -12.50 -5.03
CA ILE A 86 -2.23 -12.17 -4.73
C ILE A 86 -1.31 -12.64 -5.86
N THR A 87 -1.56 -13.81 -6.44
CA THR A 87 -0.74 -14.35 -7.54
C THR A 87 -0.90 -13.49 -8.78
N HIS A 88 -2.13 -13.11 -9.13
CA HIS A 88 -2.40 -12.19 -10.24
C HIS A 88 -1.79 -10.80 -10.03
N CYS A 89 -1.80 -10.30 -8.79
CA CYS A 89 -1.19 -9.01 -8.47
C CYS A 89 0.34 -9.07 -8.52
N ILE A 90 0.96 -10.19 -8.12
CA ILE A 90 2.39 -10.45 -8.29
C ILE A 90 2.75 -10.48 -9.77
N GLU A 91 1.97 -11.19 -10.60
CA GLU A 91 2.16 -11.21 -12.05
C GLU A 91 2.05 -9.81 -12.66
N TYR A 92 1.05 -9.03 -12.26
CA TYR A 92 0.93 -7.64 -12.66
C TYR A 92 2.19 -6.83 -12.31
N CYS A 93 2.69 -6.96 -11.07
CA CYS A 93 3.90 -6.24 -10.63
C CYS A 93 5.14 -6.68 -11.42
N ASN A 94 5.31 -7.98 -11.66
CA ASN A 94 6.41 -8.53 -12.46
C ASN A 94 6.41 -8.01 -13.90
N ASN A 95 5.22 -7.84 -14.49
CA ASN A 95 5.07 -7.36 -15.87
C ASN A 95 5.18 -5.83 -15.99
N THR A 96 4.97 -5.09 -14.89
CA THR A 96 4.83 -3.63 -14.93
C THR A 96 6.02 -2.89 -14.35
N TYR A 97 6.68 -3.44 -13.32
CA TYR A 97 7.68 -2.75 -12.53
C TYR A 97 9.01 -3.51 -12.52
N SER A 98 10.11 -2.76 -12.40
CA SER A 98 11.44 -3.37 -12.25
C SER A 98 11.58 -3.98 -10.86
N CYS A 99 11.91 -5.27 -10.80
CA CYS A 99 12.24 -5.95 -9.56
C CYS A 99 13.72 -5.69 -9.20
N ASP A 100 13.97 -5.24 -7.97
CA ASP A 100 15.29 -5.05 -7.40
C ASP A 100 15.57 -6.20 -6.41
N ALA A 101 16.59 -7.01 -6.71
CA ALA A 101 16.94 -8.18 -5.91
C ALA A 101 17.54 -7.83 -4.54
N VAL A 102 18.21 -6.68 -4.42
CA VAL A 102 18.82 -6.22 -3.16
C VAL A 102 17.73 -5.73 -2.23
N LEU A 103 16.80 -4.93 -2.77
CA LEU A 103 15.63 -4.47 -2.04
C LEU A 103 14.52 -5.52 -1.96
N GLN A 104 14.66 -6.68 -2.59
CA GLN A 104 13.67 -7.77 -2.61
C GLN A 104 12.25 -7.25 -2.84
N GLY A 105 12.04 -6.54 -3.96
CA GLY A 105 10.74 -5.98 -4.29
C GLY A 105 10.73 -5.18 -5.59
N TRP A 106 9.56 -4.67 -5.97
CA TRP A 106 9.39 -3.87 -7.17
C TRP A 106 9.58 -2.39 -6.89
N VAL A 107 10.38 -1.71 -7.70
CA VAL A 107 10.68 -0.29 -7.56
C VAL A 107 9.77 0.54 -8.47
N VAL A 108 9.13 1.56 -7.90
CA VAL A 108 8.24 2.45 -8.66
C VAL A 108 8.20 3.86 -8.07
N ASN A 109 8.60 4.87 -8.85
CA ASN A 109 8.88 6.29 -8.46
C ASN A 109 9.18 6.48 -6.97
N ASN A 110 10.40 6.12 -6.54
CA ASN A 110 10.91 6.23 -5.16
C ASN A 110 10.15 5.44 -4.09
N CYS A 111 9.27 4.51 -4.46
CA CYS A 111 8.64 3.57 -3.56
C CYS A 111 9.09 2.15 -3.89
N LEU A 112 9.13 1.30 -2.87
CA LEU A 112 9.36 -0.12 -2.95
C LEU A 112 8.05 -0.83 -2.63
N ILE A 113 7.65 -1.77 -3.49
CA ILE A 113 6.54 -2.69 -3.25
C ILE A 113 7.14 -4.05 -2.91
N ARG A 114 6.78 -4.62 -1.76
CA ARG A 114 7.21 -5.94 -1.33
C ARG A 114 6.01 -6.81 -1.04
N LEU A 115 6.19 -8.12 -1.14
CA LEU A 115 5.26 -9.05 -0.50
C LEU A 115 5.49 -9.01 1.00
N ASN A 116 4.41 -8.92 1.76
CA ASN A 116 4.40 -9.09 3.19
C ASN A 116 3.72 -10.41 3.54
N THR A 117 4.49 -11.33 4.10
CA THR A 117 4.03 -12.68 4.51
C THR A 117 4.11 -12.89 6.01
N ASP A 118 4.53 -11.87 6.78
CA ASP A 118 4.81 -11.99 8.21
C ASP A 118 3.55 -12.01 9.08
N ASN A 119 2.42 -11.57 8.53
CA ASN A 119 1.12 -11.59 9.19
C ASN A 119 0.30 -12.82 8.77
N LYS A 120 -0.74 -13.17 9.53
CA LYS A 120 -1.70 -14.23 9.15
C LYS A 120 -2.41 -13.98 7.80
N GLU A 121 -2.16 -12.83 7.18
CA GLU A 121 -2.70 -12.39 5.90
C GLU A 121 -1.53 -11.98 4.98
N CYS A 122 -1.58 -12.46 3.74
CA CYS A 122 -0.63 -12.10 2.70
C CYS A 122 -1.08 -10.81 2.03
N GLY A 123 -0.19 -9.83 1.88
CA GLY A 123 -0.50 -8.56 1.23
C GLY A 123 0.71 -7.94 0.59
N LEU A 124 0.50 -6.81 -0.10
CA LEU A 124 1.59 -5.98 -0.57
C LEU A 124 1.90 -4.90 0.47
N LEU A 125 3.18 -4.64 0.68
CA LEU A 125 3.69 -3.55 1.50
C LEU A 125 4.39 -2.54 0.60
N ILE A 126 3.89 -1.30 0.62
CA ILE A 126 4.43 -0.16 -0.11
C ILE A 126 5.18 0.73 0.88
N LEU A 127 6.46 0.99 0.61
CA LEU A 127 7.35 1.75 1.47
C LEU A 127 8.08 2.84 0.68
N PRO A 128 8.45 3.97 1.30
CA PRO A 128 9.40 4.90 0.70
C PRO A 128 10.78 4.23 0.58
N ILE A 129 11.42 4.38 -0.57
CA ILE A 129 12.85 4.05 -0.70
C ILE A 129 13.61 5.16 0.03
N LYS A 130 14.22 4.83 1.16
CA LYS A 130 15.15 5.74 1.82
C LYS A 130 16.29 6.02 0.85
N LYS A 131 16.37 7.25 0.33
CA LYS A 131 17.62 7.72 -0.26
C LYS A 131 18.62 7.76 0.87
N ASP A 132 19.73 7.04 0.75
CA ASP A 132 20.86 7.28 1.64
C ASP A 132 21.12 8.79 1.61
N ARG A 133 20.96 9.43 2.78
CA ARG A 133 21.49 10.77 2.98
C ARG A 133 22.99 10.55 2.99
N GLY A 134 23.60 10.63 1.80
CA GLY A 134 25.05 10.63 1.65
C GLY A 134 25.63 11.60 2.69
N SER A 135 26.38 11.04 3.62
CA SER A 135 27.27 11.77 4.52
C SER A 135 28.65 11.73 3.90
#